data_AF-A0A954FX29-F1
#
_entry.id   AF-A0A954FX29-F1
#
_cell.length_a   1.000
_cell.length_b   1.000
_cell.length_c   1.000
_cell.angle_alpha   90.00
_cell.angle_beta   90.00
_cell.angle_gamma   90.00
#
_symmetry.space_group_name_H-M   'P 1'
#
loop_
_entity.id
_entity.type
_entity.pdbx_description
1 polymer ?
#
loop_
_entity_poly.entity_id
_entity_poly.type
_entity_poly.pdbx_seq_one_letter_code
_entity_poly.pdbx_strand_id
1 'polypeptide(L)'
;LFRETLCRLPGGCLAFQPAEVVPLPAFEPFEKNKCFTFGSFNNPSKVSPSTLAAWGQILAAVPTSRLQVRYAKAFRSGVLRERWLDRLCCSGVAPDRIQFITNPFPYRQHLETFTNVDLCLDPFPYQGTMTTLESLYMGSPVLTKAGRNYCQRASSSLLLRLGESQLVTGSLPEYIEKAIEFARFPDRLRPIRTRIRERFRSSSVCSVTVLGQELLEAYGQMWERFCTTGMPRSGVSEKPKLGQMADIPRRVPVMTKSSADSANTVWIASYPKSGNTWVRFLLTNLLCPDMKSSADVEALIPDVHKTKVKPPVVHGGFGFAKTHFLPDRLPTGHQTVGAVYVCRDPLDVLASHVNYFELAPGAVATMSFIDSYLSTSGPPRWAELGIGSWEEHIRQWCLTPQEFPVLAVSYESMQVDTHAVLRKIIEFLGIPASESAIATACQKSAADSLRQLEASEIADGIRGFFSSERRSKSPDFRFVNAARSDRAMEMLPKDVIERAERRFGYLKETFKAGFIAPLNHQGSN
;
A
#
# COMPACT_ATOMS: atom_id res chain seq x y z
N LEU A 1 18.64 -5.65 1.80
CA LEU A 1 17.80 -4.46 1.57
C LEU A 1 16.93 -4.23 2.81
N PHE A 2 17.53 -3.80 3.91
CA PHE A 2 16.87 -3.34 5.13
C PHE A 2 17.65 -2.12 5.60
N ARG A 3 16.96 -1.07 6.03
CA ARG A 3 17.63 0.13 6.56
C ARG A 3 18.02 -0.09 8.02
N GLU A 4 17.21 -0.88 8.69
CA GLU A 4 17.38 -1.34 10.05
C GLU A 4 18.49 -2.40 10.12
N THR A 5 19.26 -2.36 11.20
CA THR A 5 20.14 -3.48 11.55
C THR A 5 19.26 -4.66 11.90
N LEU A 6 19.35 -5.73 11.10
CA LEU A 6 18.56 -6.93 11.32
C LEU A 6 18.99 -7.64 12.61
N CYS A 7 18.09 -7.65 13.59
CA CYS A 7 18.18 -8.58 14.70
C CYS A 7 17.51 -9.90 14.31
N ARG A 8 18.26 -10.99 14.36
CA ARG A 8 17.78 -12.34 14.03
C ARG A 8 17.58 -13.13 15.31
N LEU A 9 16.32 -13.27 15.71
CA LEU A 9 15.98 -14.07 16.89
C LEU A 9 16.24 -15.56 16.61
N PRO A 10 16.86 -16.31 17.54
CA PRO A 10 17.14 -17.73 17.38
C PRO A 10 15.87 -18.56 17.09
N GLY A 11 14.77 -18.25 17.77
CA GLY A 11 13.45 -18.88 17.68
C GLY A 11 12.59 -18.40 16.51
N GLY A 12 13.02 -17.35 15.80
CA GLY A 12 12.27 -16.71 14.71
C GLY A 12 11.38 -15.57 15.20
N CYS A 13 10.74 -14.85 14.27
CA CYS A 13 9.98 -13.63 14.59
C CYS A 13 8.47 -13.86 14.79
N LEU A 14 8.01 -15.10 14.88
CA LEU A 14 6.59 -15.44 14.95
C LEU A 14 6.32 -16.34 16.16
N ALA A 15 5.26 -16.02 16.89
CA ALA A 15 4.61 -16.92 17.83
C ALA A 15 3.16 -17.12 17.39
N PHE A 16 2.68 -18.35 17.47
CA PHE A 16 1.33 -18.74 17.12
C PHE A 16 0.63 -19.33 18.35
N GLN A 17 -0.51 -18.75 18.67
CA GLN A 17 -1.45 -19.30 19.63
C GLN A 17 -2.84 -19.24 18.99
N PRO A 18 -3.57 -20.36 18.88
CA PRO A 18 -4.90 -20.33 18.30
C PRO A 18 -5.84 -19.52 19.20
N ALA A 19 -6.73 -18.73 18.59
CA ALA A 19 -7.67 -17.89 19.32
C ALA A 19 -8.68 -18.70 20.16
N GLU A 20 -8.93 -19.95 19.77
CA GLU A 20 -9.83 -20.88 20.45
C GLU A 20 -9.16 -22.26 20.52
N VAL A 21 -9.46 -23.03 21.58
CA VAL A 21 -9.06 -24.44 21.65
C VAL A 21 -9.90 -25.22 20.65
N VAL A 22 -9.26 -25.68 19.58
CA VAL A 22 -9.91 -26.50 18.56
C VAL A 22 -9.57 -27.97 18.82
N PRO A 23 -10.58 -28.85 18.97
CA PRO A 23 -10.35 -30.29 19.00
C PRO A 23 -9.64 -30.71 17.73
N LEU A 24 -8.42 -31.21 17.87
CA LEU A 24 -7.63 -31.64 16.74
C LEU A 24 -8.20 -32.95 16.23
N PRO A 25 -8.64 -33.01 14.96
CA PRO A 25 -9.23 -34.22 14.42
C PRO A 25 -8.16 -35.32 14.35
N ALA A 26 -8.61 -36.56 14.47
CA ALA A 26 -7.76 -37.72 14.22
C ALA A 26 -7.10 -37.60 12.84
N PHE A 27 -5.89 -38.14 12.72
CA PHE A 27 -5.23 -38.20 11.42
C PHE A 27 -6.03 -39.12 10.50
N GLU A 28 -6.64 -38.55 9.47
CA GLU A 28 -7.41 -39.31 8.47
C GLU A 28 -6.48 -39.73 7.32
N PRO A 29 -6.49 -41.01 6.90
CA PRO A 29 -5.76 -41.45 5.71
C PRO A 29 -6.22 -40.71 4.45
N PHE A 30 -5.31 -40.54 3.48
CA PHE A 30 -5.59 -39.94 2.15
C PHE A 30 -6.81 -40.55 1.43
N GLU A 31 -7.16 -41.78 1.78
CA GLU A 31 -8.15 -42.64 1.13
C GLU A 31 -9.60 -42.17 1.35
N LYS A 32 -9.88 -41.34 2.36
CA LYS A 32 -11.25 -40.88 2.68
C LYS A 32 -11.90 -40.09 1.54
N ASN A 33 -11.12 -39.31 0.79
CA ASN A 33 -11.63 -38.42 -0.25
C ASN A 33 -11.59 -39.02 -1.67
N LYS A 34 -11.04 -40.23 -1.85
CA LYS A 34 -10.82 -40.91 -3.16
C LYS A 34 -10.04 -40.08 -4.22
N CYS A 35 -9.58 -38.88 -3.87
CA CYS A 35 -9.07 -37.84 -4.75
C CYS A 35 -8.09 -36.97 -3.95
N PHE A 36 -6.87 -36.80 -4.47
CA PHE A 36 -5.86 -35.94 -3.84
C PHE A 36 -6.29 -34.47 -3.93
N THR A 37 -6.36 -33.79 -2.81
CA THR A 37 -6.87 -32.42 -2.71
C THR A 37 -5.75 -31.45 -2.35
N PHE A 38 -5.39 -30.59 -3.30
CA PHE A 38 -4.57 -29.42 -3.04
C PHE A 38 -5.41 -28.33 -2.39
N GLY A 39 -4.79 -27.49 -1.55
CA GLY A 39 -5.46 -26.36 -0.91
C GLY A 39 -4.68 -25.06 -1.00
N SER A 40 -5.35 -23.91 -1.08
CA SER A 40 -4.72 -22.62 -0.78
C SER A 40 -5.74 -21.64 -0.20
N PHE A 41 -5.57 -21.30 1.08
CA PHE A 41 -6.50 -20.41 1.80
C PHE A 41 -5.95 -18.98 1.92
N ASN A 42 -4.95 -18.66 1.09
CA ASN A 42 -4.31 -17.35 1.04
C ASN A 42 -5.27 -16.30 0.46
N ASN A 43 -5.02 -15.04 0.82
CA ASN A 43 -5.65 -13.91 0.13
C ASN A 43 -5.35 -14.01 -1.38
N PRO A 44 -6.36 -14.00 -2.27
CA PRO A 44 -6.16 -14.09 -3.71
C PRO A 44 -5.23 -13.03 -4.29
N SER A 45 -5.06 -11.87 -3.62
CA SER A 45 -4.07 -10.85 -4.02
C SER A 45 -2.62 -11.35 -3.96
N LYS A 46 -2.34 -12.40 -3.18
CA LYS A 46 -1.02 -13.06 -3.13
C LYS A 46 -0.79 -14.01 -4.30
N VAL A 47 -1.85 -14.43 -4.98
CA VAL A 47 -1.79 -15.41 -6.07
C VAL A 47 -1.50 -14.68 -7.37
N SER A 48 -0.22 -14.67 -7.75
CA SER A 48 0.21 -14.08 -9.01
C SER A 48 -0.30 -14.86 -10.22
N PRO A 49 -0.33 -14.27 -11.43
CA PRO A 49 -0.60 -15.02 -12.66
C PRO A 49 0.31 -16.24 -12.83
N SER A 50 1.60 -16.12 -12.48
CA SER A 50 2.57 -17.21 -12.54
C SER A 50 2.27 -18.32 -11.52
N THR A 51 1.78 -17.99 -10.33
CA THR A 51 1.33 -18.98 -9.36
C THR A 51 0.11 -19.74 -9.87
N LEU A 52 -0.90 -19.03 -10.39
CA LEU A 52 -2.11 -19.68 -10.88
C LEU A 52 -1.83 -20.57 -12.10
N ALA A 53 -0.93 -20.14 -13.00
CA ALA A 53 -0.47 -20.96 -14.12
C ALA A 53 0.26 -22.23 -13.65
N ALA A 54 1.12 -22.12 -12.62
CA ALA A 54 1.79 -23.28 -12.03
C ALA A 54 0.80 -24.27 -11.43
N TRP A 55 -0.22 -23.78 -10.71
CA TRP A 55 -1.29 -24.62 -10.17
C TRP A 55 -2.11 -25.29 -11.29
N GLY A 56 -2.35 -24.58 -12.40
CA GLY A 56 -2.94 -25.15 -13.60
C GLY A 56 -2.13 -26.33 -14.14
N GLN A 57 -0.80 -26.18 -14.28
CA GLN A 57 0.09 -27.26 -14.74
C GLN A 57 0.09 -28.47 -13.78
N ILE A 58 0.13 -28.22 -12.46
CA ILE A 58 0.06 -29.27 -11.44
C ILE A 58 -1.24 -30.07 -11.57
N LEU A 59 -2.38 -29.38 -11.67
CA LEU A 59 -3.70 -30.01 -11.79
C LEU A 59 -3.86 -30.74 -13.12
N ALA A 60 -3.33 -30.21 -14.22
CA ALA A 60 -3.33 -30.88 -15.52
C ALA A 60 -2.52 -32.19 -15.50
N ALA A 61 -1.36 -32.18 -14.83
CA ALA A 61 -0.49 -33.35 -14.72
C ALA A 61 -1.03 -34.45 -13.78
N VAL A 62 -2.01 -34.12 -12.93
CA VAL A 62 -2.67 -35.07 -12.01
C VAL A 62 -4.20 -34.96 -12.16
N PRO A 63 -4.80 -35.59 -13.19
CA PRO A 63 -6.20 -35.39 -13.57
C PRO A 63 -7.21 -35.74 -12.47
N THR A 64 -6.84 -36.65 -11.56
CA THR A 64 -7.68 -37.10 -10.43
C THR A 64 -7.62 -36.18 -9.21
N SER A 65 -6.85 -35.09 -9.26
CA SER A 65 -6.71 -34.16 -8.13
C SER A 65 -7.71 -33.00 -8.19
N ARG A 66 -7.92 -32.33 -7.06
CA ARG A 66 -8.76 -31.11 -6.93
C ARG A 66 -7.98 -29.98 -6.27
N LEU A 67 -8.47 -28.75 -6.45
CA LEU A 67 -7.96 -27.57 -5.74
C LEU A 67 -9.08 -26.92 -4.93
N GLN A 68 -8.90 -26.86 -3.62
CA GLN A 68 -9.77 -26.12 -2.70
C GLN A 68 -9.16 -24.76 -2.39
N VAL A 69 -9.86 -23.69 -2.75
CA VAL A 69 -9.44 -22.32 -2.42
C VAL A 69 -10.45 -21.64 -1.52
N ARG A 70 -9.93 -20.87 -0.56
CA ARG A 70 -10.76 -20.25 0.46
C ARG A 70 -10.30 -18.84 0.75
N TYR A 71 -11.21 -17.90 0.50
CA TYR A 71 -11.12 -16.52 0.95
C TYR A 71 -12.50 -15.89 0.75
N ALA A 72 -13.42 -16.17 1.68
CA ALA A 72 -14.86 -15.91 1.53
C ALA A 72 -15.17 -14.51 0.99
N LYS A 73 -14.50 -13.47 1.51
CA LYS A 73 -14.72 -12.08 1.10
C LYS A 73 -14.45 -11.85 -0.40
N ALA A 74 -13.42 -12.48 -0.96
CA ALA A 74 -13.05 -12.29 -2.36
C ALA A 74 -13.81 -13.24 -3.30
N PHE A 75 -13.96 -14.52 -2.93
CA PHE A 75 -14.60 -15.51 -3.80
C PHE A 75 -16.12 -15.47 -3.79
N ARG A 76 -16.76 -14.67 -2.92
CA ARG A 76 -18.19 -14.34 -3.08
C ARG A 76 -18.48 -13.59 -4.39
N SER A 77 -17.49 -12.86 -4.92
CA SER A 77 -17.61 -12.23 -6.24
C SER A 77 -17.53 -13.29 -7.34
N GLY A 78 -18.55 -13.34 -8.21
CA GLY A 78 -18.56 -14.21 -9.40
C GLY A 78 -17.37 -13.92 -10.33
N VAL A 79 -17.07 -12.64 -10.54
CA VAL A 79 -16.03 -12.17 -11.48
C VAL A 79 -14.65 -12.73 -11.16
N LEU A 80 -14.27 -12.81 -9.87
CA LEU A 80 -12.97 -13.36 -9.50
C LEU A 80 -12.92 -14.87 -9.75
N ARG A 81 -14.00 -15.58 -9.46
CA ARG A 81 -14.10 -17.03 -9.70
C ARG A 81 -14.03 -17.34 -11.19
N GLU A 82 -14.79 -16.62 -12.01
CA GLU A 82 -14.75 -16.73 -13.48
C GLU A 82 -13.33 -16.53 -14.02
N ARG A 83 -12.64 -15.46 -13.61
CA ARG A 83 -11.26 -15.21 -14.03
C ARG A 83 -10.28 -16.33 -13.64
N TRP A 84 -10.48 -16.95 -12.48
CA TRP A 84 -9.66 -18.09 -12.05
C TRP A 84 -9.97 -19.32 -12.88
N LEU A 85 -11.26 -19.60 -13.10
CA LEU A 85 -11.72 -20.71 -13.93
C LEU A 85 -11.20 -20.57 -15.36
N ASP A 86 -11.31 -19.39 -15.99
CA ASP A 86 -10.80 -19.15 -17.35
C ASP A 86 -9.30 -19.47 -17.47
N ARG A 87 -8.49 -18.98 -16.53
CA ARG A 87 -7.04 -19.22 -16.53
C ARG A 87 -6.67 -20.68 -16.31
N LEU A 88 -7.39 -21.36 -15.43
CA LEU A 88 -7.16 -22.79 -15.15
C LEU A 88 -7.67 -23.66 -16.32
N CYS A 89 -8.77 -23.27 -16.96
CA CYS A 89 -9.28 -23.91 -18.18
C CYS A 89 -8.28 -23.81 -19.34
N CYS A 90 -7.58 -22.67 -19.49
CA CYS A 90 -6.47 -22.55 -20.45
C CYS A 90 -5.32 -23.54 -20.20
N SER A 91 -5.23 -24.12 -19.00
CA SER A 91 -4.27 -25.17 -18.66
C SER A 91 -4.86 -26.59 -18.78
N GLY A 92 -6.08 -26.74 -19.31
CA GLY A 92 -6.78 -28.02 -19.44
C GLY A 92 -7.45 -28.53 -18.16
N VAL A 93 -7.67 -27.66 -17.17
CA VAL A 93 -8.30 -28.05 -15.89
C VAL A 93 -9.80 -27.83 -15.94
N ALA A 94 -10.58 -28.89 -15.72
CA ALA A 94 -12.04 -28.82 -15.68
C ALA A 94 -12.56 -28.00 -14.48
N PRO A 95 -13.58 -27.14 -14.64
CA PRO A 95 -14.08 -26.26 -13.58
C PRO A 95 -14.54 -26.97 -12.29
N ASP A 96 -15.12 -28.17 -12.41
CA ASP A 96 -15.61 -28.97 -11.27
C ASP A 96 -14.48 -29.46 -10.35
N ARG A 97 -13.22 -29.38 -10.81
CA ARG A 97 -12.04 -29.69 -10.01
C ARG A 97 -11.61 -28.55 -9.08
N ILE A 98 -12.22 -27.37 -9.22
CA ILE A 98 -11.90 -26.18 -8.42
C ILE A 98 -13.03 -25.87 -7.45
N GLN A 99 -12.78 -26.05 -6.16
CA GLN A 99 -13.75 -25.75 -5.11
C GLN A 99 -13.48 -24.39 -4.49
N PHE A 100 -14.35 -23.43 -4.76
CA PHE A 100 -14.34 -22.12 -4.09
C PHE A 100 -15.17 -22.16 -2.81
N ILE A 101 -14.52 -22.02 -1.67
CA ILE A 101 -15.20 -21.86 -0.38
C ILE A 101 -15.55 -20.38 -0.17
N THR A 102 -16.84 -20.06 -0.33
CA THR A 102 -17.37 -18.69 -0.30
C THR A 102 -18.07 -18.30 1.00
N ASN A 103 -18.47 -19.28 1.79
CA ASN A 103 -19.18 -19.04 3.05
C ASN A 103 -18.22 -18.46 4.09
N PRO A 104 -18.64 -17.44 4.87
CA PRO A 104 -17.91 -17.09 6.08
C PRO A 104 -18.04 -18.24 7.06
N PHE A 105 -16.99 -18.55 7.80
CA PHE A 105 -17.07 -19.51 8.89
C PHE A 105 -16.54 -18.87 10.17
N PRO A 106 -17.09 -19.26 11.33
CA PRO A 106 -16.41 -19.10 12.62
C PRO A 106 -14.98 -19.65 12.55
N TYR A 107 -14.11 -19.15 13.42
CA TYR A 107 -12.67 -19.49 13.42
C TYR A 107 -12.42 -20.99 13.52
N ARG A 108 -13.11 -21.70 14.41
CA ARG A 108 -13.01 -23.16 14.53
C ARG A 108 -13.33 -23.89 13.22
N GLN A 109 -14.46 -23.57 12.60
CA GLN A 109 -14.88 -24.18 11.34
C GLN A 109 -13.93 -23.81 10.19
N HIS A 110 -13.30 -22.63 10.24
CA HIS A 110 -12.22 -22.30 9.32
C HIS A 110 -11.04 -23.27 9.46
N LEU A 111 -10.56 -23.50 10.67
CA LEU A 111 -9.45 -24.43 10.90
C LEU A 111 -9.80 -25.86 10.46
N GLU A 112 -11.02 -26.32 10.76
CA GLU A 112 -11.52 -27.64 10.33
C GLU A 112 -11.45 -27.84 8.81
N THR A 113 -11.56 -26.78 8.00
CA THR A 113 -11.44 -26.91 6.52
C THR A 113 -10.07 -27.33 6.01
N PHE A 114 -9.00 -27.14 6.80
CA PHE A 114 -7.66 -27.63 6.41
C PHE A 114 -7.60 -29.16 6.43
N THR A 115 -8.47 -29.84 7.18
CA THR A 115 -8.46 -31.31 7.28
C THR A 115 -8.85 -31.99 5.98
N ASN A 116 -9.55 -31.26 5.10
CA ASN A 116 -9.95 -31.70 3.77
C ASN A 116 -8.83 -31.54 2.72
N VAL A 117 -7.65 -31.02 3.13
CA VAL A 117 -6.52 -30.76 2.23
C VAL A 117 -5.38 -31.74 2.50
N ASP A 118 -4.87 -32.35 1.42
CA ASP A 118 -3.73 -33.25 1.47
C ASP A 118 -2.40 -32.50 1.47
N LEU A 119 -2.31 -31.48 0.62
CA LEU A 119 -1.15 -30.59 0.51
C LEU A 119 -1.59 -29.15 0.21
N CYS A 120 -1.20 -28.22 1.07
CA CYS A 120 -1.38 -26.79 0.81
C CYS A 120 -0.32 -26.28 -0.16
N LEU A 121 -0.75 -25.53 -1.17
CA LEU A 121 0.09 -24.83 -2.14
C LEU A 121 0.25 -23.37 -1.72
N ASP A 122 1.47 -23.00 -1.39
CA ASP A 122 1.82 -21.63 -1.01
C ASP A 122 2.03 -20.77 -2.26
N PRO A 123 1.44 -19.56 -2.36
CA PRO A 123 1.65 -18.70 -3.51
C PRO A 123 3.01 -18.01 -3.50
N PHE A 124 3.40 -17.46 -4.66
CA PHE A 124 4.61 -16.67 -4.84
C PHE A 124 4.34 -15.49 -5.80
N PRO A 125 5.07 -14.36 -5.66
CA PRO A 125 6.19 -14.11 -4.76
C PRO A 125 5.79 -13.84 -3.31
N TYR A 126 4.51 -13.72 -2.98
CA TYR A 126 4.08 -13.41 -1.61
C TYR A 126 3.57 -14.67 -0.90
N GLN A 127 4.37 -15.22 0.01
CA GLN A 127 4.03 -16.43 0.75
C GLN A 127 2.93 -16.21 1.82
N GLY A 128 2.34 -17.31 2.25
CA GLY A 128 1.52 -17.41 3.43
C GLY A 128 2.30 -17.03 4.70
N THR A 129 1.55 -16.74 5.76
CA THR A 129 2.12 -16.60 7.10
C THR A 129 1.11 -17.15 8.09
N MET A 130 0.01 -16.43 8.33
CA MET A 130 -1.07 -16.91 9.20
C MET A 130 -1.68 -18.21 8.68
N THR A 131 -2.05 -18.25 7.40
CA THR A 131 -2.58 -19.45 6.73
C THR A 131 -1.63 -20.63 6.77
N THR A 132 -0.32 -20.39 6.71
CA THR A 132 0.71 -21.43 6.85
C THR A 132 0.74 -21.96 8.28
N LEU A 133 0.72 -21.08 9.29
CA LEU A 133 0.65 -21.46 10.71
C LEU A 133 -0.61 -22.28 11.01
N GLU A 134 -1.77 -21.85 10.52
CA GLU A 134 -3.06 -22.54 10.67
C GLU A 134 -3.06 -23.91 9.98
N SER A 135 -2.51 -23.99 8.77
CA SER A 135 -2.36 -25.26 8.04
C SER A 135 -1.52 -26.27 8.83
N LEU A 136 -0.36 -25.83 9.33
CA LEU A 136 0.56 -26.69 10.09
C LEU A 136 -0.03 -27.08 11.45
N TYR A 137 -0.74 -26.17 12.12
CA TYR A 137 -1.48 -26.45 13.34
C TYR A 137 -2.54 -27.55 13.14
N MET A 138 -3.20 -27.54 11.99
CA MET A 138 -4.17 -28.59 11.61
C MET A 138 -3.52 -29.85 11.04
N GLY A 139 -2.19 -29.89 10.91
CA GLY A 139 -1.44 -31.04 10.39
C GLY A 139 -1.41 -31.16 8.87
N SER A 140 -1.80 -30.11 8.15
CA SER A 140 -1.74 -30.06 6.68
C SER A 140 -0.40 -29.46 6.23
N PRO A 141 0.43 -30.22 5.50
CA PRO A 141 1.72 -29.74 5.02
C PRO A 141 1.54 -28.65 3.97
N VAL A 142 2.52 -27.75 3.89
CA VAL A 142 2.53 -26.62 2.96
C VAL A 142 3.76 -26.74 2.07
N LEU A 143 3.58 -26.85 0.76
CA LEU A 143 4.65 -26.76 -0.22
C LEU A 143 4.87 -25.30 -0.61
N THR A 144 6.11 -24.82 -0.52
CA THR A 144 6.45 -23.42 -0.83
C THR A 144 7.68 -23.30 -1.70
N LYS A 145 7.74 -22.21 -2.46
CA LYS A 145 8.90 -21.83 -3.28
C LYS A 145 9.63 -20.68 -2.62
N ALA A 146 10.81 -20.92 -2.08
CA ALA A 146 11.64 -19.89 -1.46
C ALA A 146 12.08 -18.84 -2.49
N GLY A 147 12.20 -17.59 -2.03
CA GLY A 147 12.84 -16.51 -2.78
C GLY A 147 13.88 -15.79 -1.94
N ARG A 148 14.23 -14.57 -2.37
CA ARG A 148 15.29 -13.76 -1.75
C ARG A 148 14.76 -12.74 -0.74
N ASN A 149 13.51 -12.31 -0.91
CA ASN A 149 12.90 -11.27 -0.09
C ASN A 149 12.19 -11.85 1.14
N TYR A 150 11.97 -11.02 2.17
CA TYR A 150 11.29 -11.44 3.41
C TYR A 150 9.91 -12.08 3.14
N CYS A 151 9.07 -11.44 2.33
CA CYS A 151 7.75 -11.96 1.96
C CYS A 151 7.79 -13.26 1.14
N GLN A 152 8.96 -13.61 0.58
CA GLN A 152 9.23 -14.86 -0.14
C GLN A 152 9.88 -15.92 0.76
N ARG A 153 9.96 -15.69 2.08
CA ARG A 153 10.66 -16.58 3.00
C ARG A 153 9.90 -16.90 4.28
N ALA A 154 8.70 -16.36 4.49
CA ALA A 154 7.89 -16.61 5.67
C ALA A 154 7.60 -18.11 5.87
N SER A 155 6.96 -18.76 4.88
CA SER A 155 6.67 -20.20 4.95
C SER A 155 7.95 -21.03 4.93
N SER A 156 8.94 -20.68 4.09
CA SER A 156 10.17 -21.47 4.01
C SER A 156 10.97 -21.44 5.31
N SER A 157 11.03 -20.29 5.99
CA SER A 157 11.72 -20.18 7.28
C SER A 157 11.05 -21.04 8.34
N LEU A 158 9.72 -21.13 8.31
CA LEU A 158 8.96 -21.96 9.23
C LEU A 158 9.20 -23.45 8.96
N LEU A 159 9.08 -23.89 7.71
CA LEU A 159 9.27 -25.30 7.33
C LEU A 159 10.68 -25.80 7.61
N LEU A 160 11.70 -24.97 7.36
CA LEU A 160 13.10 -25.29 7.69
C LEU A 160 13.29 -25.47 9.21
N ARG A 161 12.65 -24.63 10.02
CA ARG A 161 12.68 -24.75 11.49
C ARG A 161 12.03 -26.03 12.00
N LEU A 162 11.01 -26.52 11.31
CA LEU A 162 10.37 -27.80 11.62
C LEU A 162 11.15 -29.03 11.08
N GLY A 163 12.28 -28.81 10.41
CA GLY A 163 13.07 -29.87 9.77
C GLY A 163 12.36 -30.48 8.55
N GLU A 164 11.46 -29.75 7.91
CA GLU A 164 10.68 -30.20 6.74
C GLU A 164 11.20 -29.54 5.44
N SER A 165 12.52 -29.59 5.22
CA SER A 165 13.18 -28.96 4.05
C SER A 165 12.66 -29.47 2.70
N GLN A 166 12.18 -30.71 2.64
CA GLN A 166 11.56 -31.30 1.44
C GLN A 166 10.27 -30.61 0.96
N LEU A 167 9.69 -29.74 1.78
CA LEU A 167 8.54 -28.90 1.44
C LEU A 167 8.96 -27.49 0.95
N VAL A 168 10.27 -27.22 0.84
CA VAL A 168 10.83 -25.94 0.43
C VAL A 168 11.59 -26.11 -0.87
N THR A 169 11.08 -25.53 -1.96
CA THR A 169 11.72 -25.57 -3.28
C THR A 169 12.44 -24.26 -3.59
N GLY A 170 13.47 -24.31 -4.44
CA GLY A 170 14.26 -23.16 -4.88
C GLY A 170 13.76 -22.53 -6.18
N SER A 171 13.05 -23.30 -7.03
CA SER A 171 12.65 -22.87 -8.37
C SER A 171 11.18 -23.19 -8.70
N LEU A 172 10.67 -22.55 -9.76
CA LEU A 172 9.31 -22.83 -10.24
C LEU A 172 9.14 -24.26 -10.80
N PRO A 173 10.06 -24.79 -11.63
CA PRO A 173 9.98 -26.19 -12.07
C PRO A 173 9.96 -27.16 -10.90
N GLU A 174 10.86 -26.98 -9.93
CA GLU A 174 10.95 -27.84 -8.74
C GLU A 174 9.66 -27.78 -7.89
N TYR A 175 9.05 -26.60 -7.75
CA TYR A 175 7.75 -26.45 -7.08
C TYR A 175 6.65 -27.29 -7.75
N ILE A 176 6.58 -27.25 -9.09
CA ILE A 176 5.59 -27.99 -9.88
C ILE A 176 5.85 -29.49 -9.78
N GLU A 177 7.09 -29.92 -10.01
CA GLU A 177 7.50 -31.33 -9.95
C GLU A 177 7.24 -31.93 -8.57
N LYS A 178 7.59 -31.22 -7.50
CA LYS A 178 7.38 -31.68 -6.12
C LYS A 178 5.90 -31.81 -5.78
N ALA A 179 5.06 -30.88 -6.24
CA ALA A 179 3.61 -30.98 -6.05
C ALA A 179 3.02 -32.20 -6.78
N ILE A 180 3.45 -32.43 -8.02
CA ILE A 180 3.03 -33.59 -8.82
C ILE A 180 3.50 -34.89 -8.18
N GLU A 181 4.76 -34.94 -7.71
CA GLU A 181 5.35 -36.08 -7.01
C GLU A 181 4.49 -36.48 -5.80
N PHE A 182 4.18 -35.53 -4.92
CA PHE A 182 3.37 -35.82 -3.73
C PHE A 182 1.95 -36.26 -4.06
N ALA A 183 1.34 -35.74 -5.12
CA ALA A 183 0.00 -36.12 -5.52
C ALA A 183 -0.06 -37.48 -6.24
N ARG A 184 0.99 -37.86 -6.98
CA ARG A 184 1.10 -39.19 -7.61
C ARG A 184 1.54 -40.28 -6.64
N PHE A 185 2.35 -39.91 -5.64
CA PHE A 185 2.88 -40.82 -4.63
C PHE A 185 2.57 -40.31 -3.21
N PRO A 186 1.30 -40.33 -2.75
CA PRO A 186 0.91 -39.81 -1.44
C PRO A 186 1.64 -40.45 -0.26
N ASP A 187 2.15 -41.68 -0.43
CA ASP A 187 2.97 -42.36 0.57
C ASP A 187 4.27 -41.62 0.90
N ARG A 188 4.79 -40.77 -0.01
CA ARG A 188 5.93 -39.88 0.27
C ARG A 188 5.55 -38.70 1.16
N LEU A 189 4.28 -38.28 1.13
CA LEU A 189 3.75 -37.19 1.95
C LEU A 189 3.22 -37.70 3.31
N ARG A 190 2.85 -38.98 3.39
CA ARG A 190 2.30 -39.63 4.60
C ARG A 190 3.15 -39.39 5.85
N PRO A 191 4.49 -39.66 5.86
CA PRO A 191 5.30 -39.49 7.06
C PRO A 191 5.40 -38.05 7.52
N ILE A 192 5.33 -37.09 6.58
CA ILE A 192 5.33 -35.65 6.87
C ILE A 192 4.04 -35.29 7.59
N ARG A 193 2.90 -35.66 7.00
CA ARG A 193 1.57 -35.40 7.56
C ARG A 193 1.39 -35.97 8.98
N THR A 194 1.89 -37.18 9.24
CA THR A 194 1.76 -37.82 10.55
C THR A 194 2.54 -37.09 11.66
N ARG A 195 3.66 -36.43 11.34
CA ARG A 195 4.51 -35.78 12.35
C ARG A 195 4.41 -34.25 12.40
N ILE A 196 4.01 -33.60 11.30
CA ILE A 196 4.15 -32.14 11.15
C ILE A 196 3.32 -31.36 12.17
N ARG A 197 2.15 -31.88 12.55
CA ARG A 197 1.29 -31.28 13.57
C ARG A 197 1.98 -31.23 14.92
N GLU A 198 2.51 -32.37 15.36
CA GLU A 198 3.15 -32.48 16.66
C GLU A 198 4.46 -31.68 16.69
N ARG A 199 5.27 -31.79 15.62
CA ARG A 199 6.47 -30.95 15.46
C ARG A 199 6.15 -29.46 15.52
N PHE A 200 5.08 -29.02 14.89
CA PHE A 200 4.68 -27.61 14.93
C PHE A 200 4.25 -27.18 16.33
N ARG A 201 3.40 -27.98 17.01
CA ARG A 201 2.91 -27.69 18.36
C ARG A 201 4.00 -27.72 19.42
N SER A 202 4.98 -28.60 19.28
CA SER A 202 6.13 -28.69 20.20
C SER A 202 7.26 -27.70 19.86
N SER A 203 7.16 -26.97 18.74
CA SER A 203 8.20 -26.02 18.33
C SER A 203 8.13 -24.70 19.11
N SER A 204 9.23 -23.95 19.10
CA SER A 204 9.30 -22.60 19.67
C SER A 204 8.25 -21.64 19.09
N VAL A 205 7.74 -21.91 17.88
CA VAL A 205 6.71 -21.09 17.23
C VAL A 205 5.39 -21.14 18.00
N CYS A 206 5.07 -22.24 18.69
CA CYS A 206 3.87 -22.31 19.53
C CYS A 206 4.12 -21.86 20.99
N SER A 207 5.31 -21.32 21.29
CA SER A 207 5.66 -20.83 22.62
C SER A 207 5.81 -19.30 22.62
N VAL A 208 4.74 -18.62 23.03
CA VAL A 208 4.75 -17.16 23.25
C VAL A 208 5.79 -16.74 24.29
N THR A 209 6.06 -17.60 25.28
CA THR A 209 7.08 -17.37 26.31
C THR A 209 8.49 -17.37 25.73
N VAL A 210 8.82 -18.31 24.85
CA VAL A 210 10.15 -18.37 24.21
C VAL A 210 10.38 -17.13 23.36
N LEU A 211 9.41 -16.75 22.52
CA LEU A 211 9.53 -15.52 21.73
C LEU A 211 9.66 -14.28 22.62
N GLY A 212 8.88 -14.21 23.70
CA GLY A 212 8.96 -13.11 24.66
C GLY A 212 10.34 -12.99 25.31
N GLN A 213 10.92 -14.11 25.74
CA GLN A 213 12.27 -14.15 26.32
C GLN A 213 13.33 -13.72 25.31
N GLU A 214 13.29 -14.25 24.09
CA GLU A 214 14.25 -13.87 23.03
C GLU A 214 14.13 -12.40 22.65
N LEU A 215 12.91 -11.85 22.63
CA LEU A 215 12.68 -10.42 22.41
C LEU A 215 13.25 -9.58 23.56
N LEU A 216 13.01 -9.96 24.82
CA LEU A 216 13.55 -9.26 25.98
C LEU A 216 15.07 -9.29 25.99
N GLU A 217 15.68 -10.43 25.66
CA GLU A 217 17.14 -10.54 25.54
C GLU A 217 17.66 -9.67 24.40
N ALA A 218 17.03 -9.72 23.22
CA ALA A 218 17.40 -8.87 22.09
C ALA A 218 17.28 -7.38 22.43
N TYR A 219 16.22 -6.96 23.11
CA TYR A 219 16.05 -5.59 23.59
C TYR A 219 17.11 -5.22 24.64
N GLY A 220 17.44 -6.13 25.55
CA GLY A 220 18.52 -5.96 26.52
C GLY A 220 19.87 -5.74 25.83
N GLN A 221 20.20 -6.55 24.84
CA GLN A 221 21.44 -6.39 24.04
C GLN A 221 21.44 -5.09 23.23
N MET A 222 20.30 -4.71 22.63
CA MET A 222 20.16 -3.43 21.94
C MET A 222 20.39 -2.26 22.90
N TRP A 223 19.85 -2.35 24.11
CA TRP A 223 19.99 -1.36 25.16
C TRP A 223 21.42 -1.28 25.70
N GLU A 224 22.06 -2.42 25.97
CA GLU A 224 23.46 -2.48 26.42
C GLU A 224 24.40 -1.91 25.36
N ARG A 225 24.20 -2.26 24.08
CA ARG A 225 24.94 -1.65 22.96
C ARG A 225 24.76 -0.14 22.95
N PHE A 226 23.52 0.33 23.06
CA PHE A 226 23.20 1.75 23.14
C PHE A 226 23.91 2.47 24.30
N CYS A 227 23.99 1.83 25.48
CA CYS A 227 24.67 2.36 26.66
C CYS A 227 26.21 2.34 26.54
N THR A 228 26.79 1.27 25.98
CA THR A 228 28.25 1.03 25.93
C THR A 228 28.94 1.77 24.79
N THR A 229 28.33 1.84 23.61
CA THR A 229 28.87 2.65 22.51
C THR A 229 28.60 4.15 22.70
N GLY A 230 27.80 4.49 23.73
CA GLY A 230 27.01 5.72 23.75
C GLY A 230 26.05 5.78 22.57
N MET A 231 25.14 6.76 22.56
CA MET A 231 24.69 7.25 21.25
C MET A 231 25.94 7.66 20.44
N PRO A 232 25.96 7.51 19.09
CA PRO A 232 26.85 8.36 18.29
C PRO A 232 26.72 9.77 18.86
N ARG A 233 27.83 10.40 19.29
CA ARG A 233 27.82 11.61 20.12
C ARG A 233 26.91 12.70 19.52
N SER A 234 25.65 12.65 19.93
CA SER A 234 24.58 13.64 19.97
C SER A 234 23.29 12.97 20.53
N GLY A 235 23.19 12.90 21.86
CA GLY A 235 21.99 13.34 22.59
C GLY A 235 21.00 12.31 23.18
N VAL A 236 21.21 11.88 24.44
CA VAL A 236 20.16 11.23 25.26
C VAL A 236 19.41 12.27 26.12
N SER A 237 18.13 12.48 25.76
CA SER A 237 16.94 12.56 26.63
C SER A 237 16.85 13.63 27.74
N GLU A 238 16.21 14.76 27.40
CA GLU A 238 14.92 15.11 28.01
C GLU A 238 13.81 14.62 27.07
N LYS A 239 12.65 14.18 27.60
CA LYS A 239 11.50 13.69 26.81
C LYS A 239 11.32 14.56 25.55
N PRO A 240 11.25 14.01 24.32
CA PRO A 240 11.19 14.86 23.15
C PRO A 240 9.85 15.59 23.16
N LYS A 241 9.86 16.85 23.58
CA LYS A 241 9.00 17.85 22.96
C LYS A 241 9.30 17.78 21.47
N LEU A 242 8.26 17.67 20.64
CA LEU A 242 8.35 17.79 19.19
C LEU A 242 9.21 19.03 18.85
N GLY A 243 10.48 18.81 18.51
CA GLY A 243 11.44 19.91 18.39
C GLY A 243 12.87 19.41 18.30
N GLN A 244 13.43 19.56 17.10
CA GLN A 244 14.87 19.58 16.78
C GLN A 244 15.59 18.22 16.65
N MET A 245 15.36 17.56 15.52
CA MET A 245 16.41 16.82 14.80
C MET A 245 17.43 17.84 14.25
N ALA A 246 18.70 17.74 14.66
CA ALA A 246 19.80 18.45 14.00
C ALA A 246 20.56 17.50 13.06
N ASP A 247 20.48 17.84 11.77
CA ASP A 247 21.42 17.58 10.66
C ASP A 247 21.97 16.16 10.40
N ILE A 248 21.09 15.29 9.91
CA ILE A 248 21.44 14.52 8.69
C ILE A 248 21.58 15.57 7.59
N PRO A 249 22.59 15.55 6.70
CA PRO A 249 22.60 16.49 5.58
C PRO A 249 21.28 16.36 4.84
N ARG A 250 20.41 17.37 5.03
CA ARG A 250 19.14 17.53 4.34
C ARG A 250 19.45 17.90 2.90
N ARG A 251 20.13 17.04 2.17
CA ARG A 251 20.13 17.15 0.73
C ARG A 251 18.80 16.61 0.27
N VAL A 252 17.86 17.53 0.16
CA VAL A 252 16.73 17.37 -0.75
C VAL A 252 17.32 16.84 -2.07
N PRO A 253 16.82 15.73 -2.63
CA PRO A 253 17.26 15.28 -3.94
C PRO A 253 17.09 16.44 -4.93
N VAL A 254 18.18 17.01 -5.43
CA VAL A 254 18.08 18.05 -6.44
C VAL A 254 18.01 17.35 -7.78
N MET A 255 16.96 17.63 -8.55
CA MET A 255 16.87 17.13 -9.91
C MET A 255 18.05 17.64 -10.76
N THR A 256 18.74 16.74 -11.45
CA THR A 256 19.82 17.10 -12.38
C THR A 256 19.24 17.43 -13.76
N LYS A 257 19.82 18.43 -14.45
CA LYS A 257 19.40 18.83 -15.80
C LYS A 257 19.58 17.67 -16.78
N SER A 258 18.53 17.33 -17.53
CA SER A 258 18.54 16.31 -18.59
C SER A 258 18.93 16.94 -19.94
N SER A 259 19.59 16.15 -20.81
CA SER A 259 19.97 16.55 -22.16
C SER A 259 18.75 16.83 -23.06
N ALA A 260 18.88 17.80 -23.95
CA ALA A 260 17.81 18.68 -24.44
C ALA A 260 16.74 18.12 -25.41
N ASP A 261 16.66 16.81 -25.68
CA ASP A 261 15.84 16.33 -26.82
C ASP A 261 14.60 15.47 -26.50
N SER A 262 14.29 15.20 -25.22
CA SER A 262 13.01 14.58 -24.83
C SER A 262 12.33 15.39 -23.75
N ALA A 263 11.09 15.81 -23.99
CA ALA A 263 10.38 16.66 -23.04
C ALA A 263 10.10 15.96 -21.71
N ASN A 264 10.72 16.48 -20.66
CA ASN A 264 10.73 15.93 -19.33
C ASN A 264 9.54 16.46 -18.51
N THR A 265 8.85 15.59 -17.77
CA THR A 265 7.68 15.94 -16.95
C THR A 265 7.96 15.75 -15.46
N VAL A 266 7.63 16.77 -14.67
CA VAL A 266 7.53 16.68 -13.21
C VAL A 266 6.06 16.59 -12.81
N TRP A 267 5.72 15.58 -12.02
CA TRP A 267 4.35 15.37 -11.56
C TRP A 267 4.07 16.10 -10.26
N ILE A 268 3.03 16.92 -10.24
CA ILE A 268 2.37 17.31 -8.99
C ILE A 268 1.31 16.24 -8.73
N ALA A 269 1.62 15.27 -7.88
CA ALA A 269 0.81 14.08 -7.65
C ALA A 269 0.11 14.16 -6.28
N SER A 270 -1.10 13.63 -6.18
CA SER A 270 -1.77 13.40 -4.89
C SER A 270 -2.91 12.42 -5.04
N TYR A 271 -3.37 11.81 -3.95
CA TYR A 271 -4.73 11.25 -3.95
C TYR A 271 -5.77 12.38 -4.14
N PRO A 272 -6.93 12.15 -4.78
CA PRO A 272 -7.97 13.17 -4.89
C PRO A 272 -8.32 13.77 -3.52
N LYS A 273 -8.51 15.10 -3.50
CA LYS A 273 -8.83 15.89 -2.29
C LYS A 273 -7.71 16.04 -1.25
N SER A 274 -6.47 15.69 -1.60
CA SER A 274 -5.29 15.85 -0.73
C SER A 274 -4.52 17.18 -0.86
N GLY A 275 -5.02 18.17 -1.61
CA GLY A 275 -4.44 19.53 -1.62
C GLY A 275 -3.46 19.84 -2.76
N ASN A 276 -3.40 19.01 -3.80
CA ASN A 276 -2.61 19.24 -5.02
C ASN A 276 -2.77 20.65 -5.62
N THR A 277 -4.01 21.13 -5.69
CA THR A 277 -4.33 22.47 -6.20
C THR A 277 -3.54 23.58 -5.51
N TRP A 278 -3.32 23.48 -4.19
CA TRP A 278 -2.59 24.51 -3.45
C TRP A 278 -1.12 24.56 -3.88
N VAL A 279 -0.48 23.40 -4.09
CA VAL A 279 0.88 23.32 -4.63
C VAL A 279 0.94 23.90 -6.05
N ARG A 280 -0.08 23.68 -6.89
CA ARG A 280 -0.14 24.29 -8.23
C ARG A 280 -0.17 25.82 -8.16
N PHE A 281 -0.98 26.39 -7.27
CA PHE A 281 -1.03 27.85 -7.07
C PHE A 281 0.30 28.39 -6.53
N LEU A 282 0.93 27.69 -5.56
CA LEU A 282 2.24 28.10 -5.03
C LEU A 282 3.31 28.15 -6.13
N LEU A 283 3.40 27.11 -6.95
CA LEU A 283 4.35 27.06 -8.06
C LEU A 283 4.01 28.08 -9.15
N THR A 284 2.73 28.26 -9.48
CA THR A 284 2.31 29.21 -10.52
C THR A 284 2.58 30.64 -10.09
N ASN A 285 2.22 31.03 -8.86
CA ASN A 285 2.51 32.38 -8.34
C ASN A 285 4.01 32.66 -8.22
N LEU A 286 4.85 31.63 -8.08
CA LEU A 286 6.30 31.76 -8.06
C LEU A 286 6.88 31.91 -9.47
N LEU A 287 6.45 31.05 -10.41
CA LEU A 287 6.98 30.98 -11.77
C LEU A 287 6.37 32.03 -12.72
N CYS A 288 5.15 32.49 -12.41
CA CYS A 288 4.42 33.51 -13.14
C CYS A 288 3.86 34.54 -12.14
N PRO A 289 4.68 35.48 -11.66
CA PRO A 289 4.25 36.47 -10.67
C PRO A 289 3.07 37.35 -11.14
N ASP A 290 2.90 37.51 -12.45
CA ASP A 290 1.85 38.29 -13.09
C ASP A 290 0.58 37.49 -13.41
N MET A 291 0.42 36.30 -12.81
CA MET A 291 -0.78 35.47 -12.90
C MET A 291 -2.04 36.32 -12.71
N LYS A 292 -2.93 36.32 -13.70
CA LYS A 292 -4.16 37.14 -13.71
C LYS A 292 -5.36 36.34 -13.24
N SER A 293 -5.36 35.04 -13.52
CA SER A 293 -6.47 34.16 -13.17
C SER A 293 -5.98 32.73 -12.94
N SER A 294 -6.85 31.91 -12.39
CA SER A 294 -6.67 30.49 -12.22
C SER A 294 -6.65 29.71 -13.55
N ALA A 295 -6.98 30.34 -14.68
CA ALA A 295 -6.73 29.77 -16.01
C ALA A 295 -5.23 29.66 -16.30
N ASP A 296 -4.42 30.59 -15.78
CA ASP A 296 -2.96 30.55 -15.92
C ASP A 296 -2.35 29.35 -15.19
N VAL A 297 -2.98 28.90 -14.09
CA VAL A 297 -2.59 27.67 -13.35
C VAL A 297 -2.84 26.42 -14.21
N GLU A 298 -3.97 26.37 -14.92
CA GLU A 298 -4.27 25.26 -15.85
C GLU A 298 -3.38 25.30 -17.10
N ALA A 299 -2.99 26.49 -17.57
CA ALA A 299 -2.06 26.65 -18.67
C ALA A 299 -0.64 26.21 -18.30
N LEU A 300 -0.16 26.58 -17.10
CA LEU A 300 1.20 26.31 -16.65
C LEU A 300 1.38 24.88 -16.14
N ILE A 301 0.42 24.36 -15.36
CA ILE A 301 0.50 23.04 -14.73
C ILE A 301 -0.78 22.25 -15.06
N PRO A 302 -0.98 21.78 -16.31
CA PRO A 302 -2.23 21.18 -16.75
C PRO A 302 -2.63 19.91 -15.96
N ASP A 303 -3.94 19.71 -15.82
CA ASP A 303 -4.53 18.47 -15.28
C ASP A 303 -4.69 17.39 -16.36
N VAL A 304 -3.91 16.30 -16.27
CA VAL A 304 -3.98 15.20 -17.24
C VAL A 304 -5.31 14.45 -17.27
N HIS A 305 -6.15 14.68 -16.25
CA HIS A 305 -7.50 14.10 -16.17
C HIS A 305 -8.52 14.92 -16.97
N LYS A 306 -8.16 16.14 -17.39
CA LYS A 306 -9.02 17.05 -18.17
C LYS A 306 -8.52 17.25 -19.59
N THR A 307 -7.20 17.26 -19.78
CA THR A 307 -6.58 17.60 -21.06
C THR A 307 -5.41 16.68 -21.37
N LYS A 308 -5.20 16.40 -22.66
CA LYS A 308 -4.02 15.68 -23.17
C LYS A 308 -2.89 16.63 -23.58
N VAL A 309 -2.95 17.89 -23.14
CA VAL A 309 -1.94 18.90 -23.44
C VAL A 309 -0.64 18.58 -22.73
N LYS A 310 0.43 18.58 -23.51
CA LYS A 310 1.80 18.48 -23.00
C LYS A 310 2.12 19.73 -22.18
N PRO A 311 2.64 19.61 -20.96
CA PRO A 311 2.91 20.76 -20.12
C PRO A 311 3.95 21.67 -20.78
N PRO A 312 3.79 23.00 -20.68
CA PRO A 312 4.80 23.92 -21.17
C PRO A 312 6.11 23.69 -20.40
N VAL A 313 7.23 23.80 -21.11
CA VAL A 313 8.56 23.77 -20.46
C VAL A 313 8.77 25.12 -19.79
N VAL A 314 9.04 25.12 -18.49
CA VAL A 314 9.11 26.36 -17.70
C VAL A 314 10.52 26.61 -17.19
N HIS A 315 11.03 25.70 -16.36
CA HIS A 315 12.33 25.85 -15.70
C HIS A 315 13.17 24.59 -15.87
N GLY A 316 14.48 24.75 -16.09
CA GLY A 316 15.41 23.62 -16.13
C GLY A 316 15.19 22.59 -17.26
N GLY A 317 14.35 22.90 -18.27
CA GLY A 317 14.06 22.00 -19.39
C GLY A 317 12.94 20.99 -19.14
N PHE A 318 12.16 21.13 -18.05
CA PHE A 318 11.00 20.29 -17.76
C PHE A 318 9.71 21.10 -17.60
N GLY A 319 8.57 20.44 -17.83
CA GLY A 319 7.23 20.95 -17.59
C GLY A 319 6.57 20.28 -16.39
N PHE A 320 5.55 20.93 -15.81
CA PHE A 320 4.81 20.41 -14.66
C PHE A 320 3.43 19.94 -15.06
N ALA A 321 2.99 18.79 -14.56
CA ALA A 321 1.64 18.31 -14.80
C ALA A 321 1.01 17.77 -13.51
N LYS A 322 -0.28 18.05 -13.32
CA LYS A 322 -1.05 17.52 -12.18
C LYS A 322 -1.56 16.12 -12.49
N THR A 323 -1.49 15.22 -11.53
CA THR A 323 -2.05 13.86 -11.65
C THR A 323 -2.62 13.30 -10.33
N HIS A 324 -3.61 12.42 -10.47
CA HIS A 324 -4.09 11.50 -9.45
C HIS A 324 -3.80 10.03 -9.80
N PHE A 325 -3.06 9.76 -10.86
CA PHE A 325 -2.71 8.38 -11.19
C PHE A 325 -1.67 7.83 -10.21
N LEU A 326 -1.68 6.50 -10.07
CA LEU A 326 -0.56 5.77 -9.48
C LEU A 326 0.68 5.89 -10.39
N PRO A 327 1.91 5.74 -9.85
CA PRO A 327 3.14 5.88 -10.63
C PRO A 327 3.20 4.98 -11.88
N ASP A 328 2.70 3.75 -11.80
CA ASP A 328 2.65 2.78 -12.91
C ASP A 328 1.61 3.13 -13.99
N ARG A 329 0.79 4.16 -13.76
CA ARG A 329 -0.28 4.63 -14.65
C ARG A 329 -0.03 6.02 -15.23
N LEU A 330 1.15 6.59 -15.03
CA LEU A 330 1.50 7.91 -15.56
C LEU A 330 1.53 7.87 -17.11
N PRO A 331 0.79 8.75 -17.80
CA PRO A 331 0.63 8.70 -19.26
C PRO A 331 1.94 8.94 -20.02
N THR A 332 2.92 9.59 -19.39
CA THR A 332 4.27 9.82 -19.93
C THR A 332 5.34 9.30 -18.96
N GLY A 333 5.16 8.09 -18.43
CA GLY A 333 6.07 7.46 -17.46
C GLY A 333 7.55 7.49 -17.90
N HIS A 334 7.84 7.17 -19.17
CA HIS A 334 9.20 7.20 -19.75
C HIS A 334 9.82 8.61 -19.89
N GLN A 335 9.02 9.67 -19.78
CA GLN A 335 9.46 11.07 -19.78
C GLN A 335 9.42 11.69 -18.37
N THR A 336 9.15 10.88 -17.35
CA THR A 336 9.05 11.36 -15.97
C THR A 336 10.44 11.56 -15.39
N VAL A 337 10.70 12.78 -14.91
CA VAL A 337 11.98 13.14 -14.29
C VAL A 337 11.88 13.38 -12.79
N GLY A 338 10.66 13.50 -12.26
CA GLY A 338 10.44 13.61 -10.83
C GLY A 338 8.98 13.81 -10.47
N ALA A 339 8.68 13.82 -9.17
CA ALA A 339 7.35 14.14 -8.68
C ALA A 339 7.38 14.85 -7.33
N VAL A 340 6.47 15.79 -7.13
CA VAL A 340 6.08 16.31 -5.81
C VAL A 340 4.77 15.63 -5.44
N TYR A 341 4.79 14.79 -4.41
CA TYR A 341 3.62 14.06 -3.94
C TYR A 341 3.02 14.73 -2.69
N VAL A 342 1.74 15.08 -2.74
CA VAL A 342 1.01 15.67 -1.62
C VAL A 342 0.19 14.60 -0.91
N CYS A 343 0.52 14.30 0.34
CA CYS A 343 -0.30 13.47 1.23
C CYS A 343 -1.18 14.32 2.14
N ARG A 344 -2.26 13.74 2.64
CA ARG A 344 -3.21 14.38 3.57
C ARG A 344 -3.85 13.33 4.45
N ASP A 345 -4.22 13.73 5.67
CA ASP A 345 -4.96 12.90 6.61
C ASP A 345 -6.20 12.26 5.93
N PRO A 346 -6.37 10.93 6.03
CA PRO A 346 -7.44 10.21 5.35
C PRO A 346 -8.83 10.59 5.84
N LEU A 347 -8.99 11.06 7.08
CA LEU A 347 -10.26 11.55 7.60
C LEU A 347 -10.61 12.90 6.95
N ASP A 348 -9.64 13.80 6.79
CA ASP A 348 -9.86 15.06 6.09
C ASP A 348 -10.10 14.86 4.59
N VAL A 349 -9.48 13.83 3.99
CA VAL A 349 -9.80 13.40 2.61
C VAL A 349 -11.24 12.87 2.53
N LEU A 350 -11.70 12.07 3.50
CA LEU A 350 -13.08 11.59 3.57
C LEU A 350 -14.06 12.76 3.72
N ALA A 351 -13.85 13.65 4.70
CA ALA A 351 -14.67 14.83 4.91
C ALA A 351 -14.70 15.74 3.66
N SER A 352 -13.57 15.84 2.94
CA SER A 352 -13.51 16.59 1.69
C SER A 352 -14.31 15.92 0.56
N HIS A 353 -14.36 14.58 0.49
CA HIS A 353 -15.23 13.87 -0.45
C HIS A 353 -16.72 14.02 -0.11
N VAL A 354 -17.09 13.95 1.18
CA VAL A 354 -18.48 14.19 1.63
C VAL A 354 -18.97 15.55 1.16
N ASN A 355 -18.16 16.60 1.34
CA ASN A 355 -18.47 17.94 0.82
C ASN A 355 -18.51 17.98 -0.71
N TYR A 356 -17.53 17.36 -1.37
CA TYR A 356 -17.40 17.39 -2.83
C TYR A 356 -18.59 16.73 -3.56
N PHE A 357 -19.12 15.65 -2.97
CA PHE A 357 -20.31 14.97 -3.47
C PHE A 357 -21.62 15.55 -2.92
N GLU A 358 -21.56 16.66 -2.18
CA GLU A 358 -22.72 17.35 -1.59
C GLU A 358 -23.61 16.41 -0.75
N LEU A 359 -22.96 15.51 -0.01
CA LEU A 359 -23.64 14.49 0.78
C LEU A 359 -24.15 15.10 2.09
N ALA A 360 -25.46 15.07 2.31
CA ALA A 360 -26.10 15.65 3.47
C ALA A 360 -25.69 14.92 4.77
N PRO A 361 -25.27 15.63 5.84
CA PRO A 361 -24.93 15.01 7.11
C PRO A 361 -26.05 14.12 7.65
N GLY A 362 -25.71 12.92 8.12
CA GLY A 362 -26.67 11.97 8.70
C GLY A 362 -27.60 11.26 7.71
N ALA A 363 -27.59 11.62 6.43
CA ALA A 363 -28.41 10.93 5.43
C ALA A 363 -27.91 9.50 5.16
N VAL A 364 -28.83 8.59 4.84
CA VAL A 364 -28.54 7.17 4.55
C VAL A 364 -27.51 7.03 3.42
N ALA A 365 -27.64 7.84 2.36
CA ALA A 365 -26.69 7.86 1.24
C ALA A 365 -25.27 8.26 1.69
N THR A 366 -25.16 9.22 2.62
CA THR A 366 -23.89 9.67 3.20
C THR A 366 -23.24 8.57 4.02
N MET A 367 -24.01 7.88 4.87
CA MET A 367 -23.50 6.76 5.67
C MET A 367 -23.08 5.59 4.79
N SER A 368 -23.86 5.26 3.75
CA SER A 368 -23.50 4.25 2.76
C SER A 368 -22.20 4.59 2.03
N PHE A 369 -22.02 5.86 1.64
CA PHE A 369 -20.78 6.33 1.04
C PHE A 369 -19.60 6.21 2.00
N ILE A 370 -19.75 6.63 3.26
CA ILE A 370 -18.72 6.54 4.30
C ILE A 370 -18.32 5.07 4.52
N ASP A 371 -19.30 4.17 4.68
CA ASP A 371 -19.04 2.75 4.90
C ASP A 371 -18.30 2.13 3.71
N SER A 372 -18.75 2.46 2.49
CA SER A 372 -18.03 2.06 1.28
C SER A 372 -16.60 2.59 1.31
N TYR A 373 -16.40 3.89 1.52
CA TYR A 373 -15.09 4.54 1.55
C TYR A 373 -14.14 3.88 2.55
N LEU A 374 -14.60 3.62 3.79
CA LEU A 374 -13.78 2.98 4.82
C LEU A 374 -13.42 1.53 4.44
N SER A 375 -14.33 0.82 3.78
CA SER A 375 -14.12 -0.57 3.36
C SER A 375 -13.13 -0.69 2.20
N THR A 376 -13.16 0.26 1.25
CA THR A 376 -12.34 0.26 0.02
C THR A 376 -11.15 1.21 0.10
N SER A 377 -10.99 1.94 1.20
CA SER A 377 -9.94 2.95 1.38
C SER A 377 -10.03 4.07 0.33
N GLY A 378 -11.26 4.51 0.01
CA GLY A 378 -11.51 5.48 -1.06
C GLY A 378 -12.79 5.19 -1.85
N PRO A 379 -13.30 6.14 -2.67
CA PRO A 379 -14.42 5.89 -3.57
C PRO A 379 -14.10 4.78 -4.59
N PRO A 380 -14.94 3.73 -4.73
CA PRO A 380 -14.66 2.62 -5.64
C PRO A 380 -14.39 3.04 -7.10
N ARG A 381 -15.09 4.08 -7.58
CA ARG A 381 -14.92 4.65 -8.93
C ARG A 381 -13.49 5.15 -9.20
N TRP A 382 -12.74 5.56 -8.17
CA TRP A 382 -11.33 5.95 -8.34
C TRP A 382 -10.43 4.76 -8.70
N ALA A 383 -10.72 3.56 -8.22
CA ALA A 383 -10.00 2.37 -8.65
C ALA A 383 -10.22 2.06 -10.14
N GLU A 384 -11.46 2.21 -10.63
CA GLU A 384 -11.81 2.00 -12.04
C GLU A 384 -11.11 3.00 -12.98
N LEU A 385 -10.85 4.22 -12.49
CA LEU A 385 -10.17 5.27 -13.23
C LEU A 385 -8.64 5.23 -13.09
N GLY A 386 -8.07 4.17 -12.52
CA GLY A 386 -6.61 4.03 -12.39
C GLY A 386 -5.97 4.94 -11.32
N ILE A 387 -6.78 5.54 -10.45
CA ILE A 387 -6.33 6.31 -9.28
C ILE A 387 -6.09 5.35 -8.09
N GLY A 388 -6.90 4.31 -7.94
CA GLY A 388 -6.75 3.35 -6.85
C GLY A 388 -7.29 3.86 -5.51
N SER A 389 -6.85 3.23 -4.42
CA SER A 389 -7.23 3.62 -3.04
C SER A 389 -6.26 4.62 -2.42
N TRP A 390 -6.69 5.34 -1.37
CA TRP A 390 -5.83 6.25 -0.61
C TRP A 390 -4.60 5.51 -0.05
N GLU A 391 -4.80 4.32 0.52
CA GLU A 391 -3.69 3.50 1.03
C GLU A 391 -2.72 3.06 -0.06
N GLU A 392 -3.26 2.67 -1.21
CA GLU A 392 -2.44 2.28 -2.36
C GLU A 392 -1.61 3.46 -2.86
N HIS A 393 -2.21 4.65 -2.94
CA HIS A 393 -1.52 5.89 -3.27
C HIS A 393 -0.34 6.15 -2.34
N ILE A 394 -0.59 6.09 -1.04
CA ILE A 394 0.42 6.28 -0.01
C ILE A 394 1.54 5.24 -0.16
N ARG A 395 1.19 3.97 -0.31
CA ARG A 395 2.16 2.89 -0.44
C ARG A 395 3.01 3.04 -1.70
N GLN A 396 2.41 3.39 -2.84
CA GLN A 396 3.14 3.46 -4.10
C GLN A 396 3.99 4.73 -4.19
N TRP A 397 3.42 5.90 -3.92
CA TRP A 397 4.14 7.17 -4.05
C TRP A 397 5.18 7.40 -2.95
N CYS A 398 4.93 6.94 -1.71
CA CYS A 398 5.82 7.22 -0.58
C CYS A 398 6.68 6.03 -0.14
N LEU A 399 6.16 4.80 -0.25
CA LEU A 399 6.79 3.62 0.37
C LEU A 399 7.39 2.64 -0.66
N THR A 400 7.17 2.88 -1.94
CA THR A 400 7.68 2.04 -3.03
C THR A 400 8.73 2.83 -3.82
N PRO A 401 9.94 2.28 -4.02
CA PRO A 401 10.96 2.94 -4.83
C PRO A 401 10.45 3.24 -6.24
N GLN A 402 10.75 4.45 -6.72
CA GLN A 402 10.42 4.90 -8.07
C GLN A 402 11.70 5.04 -8.90
N GLU A 403 11.57 4.94 -10.22
CA GLU A 403 12.69 5.15 -11.16
C GLU A 403 13.13 6.62 -11.24
N PHE A 404 12.31 7.52 -10.69
CA PHE A 404 12.54 8.96 -10.64
C PHE A 404 12.44 9.48 -9.18
N PRO A 405 13.10 10.60 -8.86
CA PRO A 405 13.02 11.19 -7.52
C PRO A 405 11.60 11.68 -7.19
N VAL A 406 11.19 11.49 -5.94
CA VAL A 406 9.89 11.96 -5.42
C VAL A 406 10.13 12.86 -4.21
N LEU A 407 9.44 13.99 -4.09
CA LEU A 407 9.38 14.76 -2.85
C LEU A 407 7.98 14.61 -2.27
N ALA A 408 7.83 13.89 -1.17
CA ALA A 408 6.55 13.77 -0.49
C ALA A 408 6.41 14.86 0.59
N VAL A 409 5.32 15.63 0.50
CA VAL A 409 4.94 16.70 1.43
C VAL A 409 3.55 16.43 1.99
N SER A 410 3.30 16.78 3.25
CA SER A 410 1.95 16.68 3.82
C SER A 410 1.21 18.00 3.73
N TYR A 411 -0.08 17.96 3.44
CA TYR A 411 -0.96 19.12 3.46
C TYR A 411 -0.93 19.81 4.83
N GLU A 412 -0.85 19.04 5.90
CA GLU A 412 -0.76 19.51 7.28
C GLU A 412 0.53 20.32 7.50
N SER A 413 1.67 19.87 6.95
CA SER A 413 2.91 20.65 7.01
C SER A 413 2.82 21.96 6.22
N MET A 414 2.07 21.98 5.11
CA MET A 414 1.83 23.20 4.34
C MET A 414 0.99 24.22 5.13
N GLN A 415 0.07 23.76 5.97
CA GLN A 415 -0.71 24.66 6.83
C GLN A 415 0.10 25.21 7.99
N VAL A 416 1.01 24.41 8.55
CA VAL A 416 1.90 24.84 9.63
C VAL A 416 2.90 25.87 9.14
N ASP A 417 3.58 25.60 8.01
CA ASP A 417 4.58 26.50 7.44
C ASP A 417 4.65 26.37 5.91
N THR A 418 3.77 27.09 5.23
CA THR A 418 3.72 27.10 3.76
C THR A 418 5.05 27.56 3.14
N HIS A 419 5.74 28.51 3.80
CA HIS A 419 6.98 29.09 3.30
C HIS A 419 8.12 28.08 3.33
N ALA A 420 8.27 27.33 4.43
CA ALA A 420 9.26 26.26 4.52
C ALA A 420 8.98 25.12 3.55
N VAL A 421 7.71 24.76 3.35
CA VAL A 421 7.34 23.71 2.39
C VAL A 421 7.62 24.14 0.95
N LEU A 422 7.25 25.36 0.56
CA LEU A 422 7.55 25.88 -0.78
C LEU A 422 9.06 25.92 -1.02
N ARG A 423 9.85 26.37 -0.03
CA ARG A 423 11.33 26.38 -0.12
C ARG A 423 11.88 24.98 -0.45
N LYS A 424 11.42 23.93 0.25
CA LYS A 424 11.89 22.57 -0.04
C LYS A 424 11.45 22.04 -1.40
N ILE A 425 10.24 22.41 -1.84
CA ILE A 425 9.77 22.05 -3.18
C ILE A 425 10.69 22.67 -4.24
N ILE A 426 11.02 23.96 -4.13
CA ILE A 426 11.86 24.61 -5.15
C ILE A 426 13.32 24.15 -5.09
N GLU A 427 13.84 23.81 -3.90
CA GLU A 427 15.16 23.19 -3.74
C GLU A 427 15.21 21.83 -4.43
N PHE A 428 14.17 20.99 -4.26
CA PHE A 428 14.03 19.71 -4.96
C PHE A 428 14.02 19.88 -6.48
N LEU A 429 13.25 20.86 -6.95
CA LEU A 429 13.10 21.15 -8.36
C LEU A 429 14.30 21.91 -8.95
N GLY A 430 15.25 22.37 -8.14
CA GLY A 430 16.35 23.22 -8.61
C GLY A 430 15.88 24.56 -9.20
N ILE A 431 14.77 25.11 -8.69
CA ILE A 431 14.23 26.42 -9.08
C ILE A 431 14.87 27.49 -8.20
N PRO A 432 15.69 28.41 -8.75
CA PRO A 432 16.22 29.53 -8.00
C PRO A 432 15.09 30.53 -7.75
N ALA A 433 14.87 30.89 -6.48
CA ALA A 433 13.96 31.95 -6.10
C ALA A 433 14.53 32.73 -4.91
N SER A 434 14.28 34.04 -4.88
CA SER A 434 14.59 34.87 -3.72
C SER A 434 13.59 34.61 -2.60
N GLU A 435 13.99 34.85 -1.36
CA GLU A 435 13.09 34.78 -0.20
C GLU A 435 11.86 35.68 -0.36
N SER A 436 12.01 36.85 -0.99
CA SER A 436 10.90 37.75 -1.33
C SER A 436 9.91 37.14 -2.33
N ALA A 437 10.40 36.42 -3.34
CA ALA A 437 9.55 35.72 -4.31
C ALA A 437 8.77 34.57 -3.65
N ILE A 438 9.41 33.80 -2.77
CA ILE A 438 8.76 32.72 -1.99
C ILE A 438 7.67 33.30 -1.11
N ALA A 439 7.96 34.36 -0.35
CA ALA A 439 7.00 35.03 0.51
C ALA A 439 5.79 35.56 -0.28
N THR A 440 6.04 36.19 -1.44
CA THR A 440 4.98 36.70 -2.32
C THR A 440 4.11 35.55 -2.85
N ALA A 441 4.72 34.45 -3.29
CA ALA A 441 3.98 33.28 -3.78
C ALA A 441 3.12 32.64 -2.68
N CYS A 442 3.64 32.54 -1.45
CA CYS A 442 2.87 32.08 -0.29
C CYS A 442 1.70 33.02 0.03
N GLN A 443 1.91 34.33 0.03
CA GLN A 443 0.85 35.32 0.29
C GLN A 443 -0.26 35.25 -0.76
N LYS A 444 0.09 35.23 -2.06
CA LYS A 444 -0.88 35.12 -3.16
C LYS A 444 -1.63 33.78 -3.16
N SER A 445 -1.01 32.73 -2.62
CA SER A 445 -1.60 31.39 -2.52
C SER A 445 -2.30 31.12 -1.19
N ALA A 446 -2.38 32.10 -0.29
CA ALA A 446 -3.09 31.96 0.97
C ALA A 446 -4.60 31.79 0.74
N ALA A 447 -5.29 31.12 1.67
CA ALA A 447 -6.70 30.78 1.50
C ALA A 447 -7.60 32.01 1.24
N ASP A 448 -7.33 33.13 1.92
CA ASP A 448 -8.11 34.37 1.75
C ASP A 448 -7.85 35.00 0.38
N SER A 449 -6.59 35.03 -0.07
CA SER A 449 -6.20 35.49 -1.41
C SER A 449 -6.85 34.66 -2.51
N LEU A 450 -6.88 33.33 -2.35
CA LEU A 450 -7.52 32.43 -3.32
C LEU A 450 -9.05 32.59 -3.33
N ARG A 451 -9.69 32.90 -2.19
CA ARG A 451 -11.11 33.25 -2.14
C ARG A 451 -11.41 34.56 -2.85
N GLN A 452 -10.54 35.57 -2.68
CA GLN A 452 -10.66 36.83 -3.38
C GLN A 452 -10.53 36.63 -4.90
N LEU A 453 -9.56 35.82 -5.33
CA LEU A 453 -9.40 35.45 -6.74
C LEU A 453 -10.61 34.68 -7.29
N GLU A 454 -11.15 33.72 -6.53
CA GLU A 454 -12.37 33.00 -6.91
C GLU A 454 -13.56 33.96 -7.04
N ALA A 455 -13.72 34.89 -6.10
CA ALA A 455 -14.80 35.88 -6.13
C ALA A 455 -14.67 36.84 -7.33
N SER A 456 -13.46 37.31 -7.65
CA SER A 456 -13.23 38.17 -8.81
C SER A 456 -13.50 37.43 -10.12
N GLU A 457 -13.06 36.18 -10.26
CA GLU A 457 -13.35 35.39 -11.47
C GLU A 457 -14.85 35.16 -11.68
N ILE A 458 -15.60 34.93 -10.60
CA ILE A 458 -17.06 34.78 -10.66
C ILE A 458 -17.70 36.10 -11.09
N ALA A 459 -17.26 37.24 -10.54
CA ALA A 459 -17.79 38.56 -10.88
C ALA A 459 -17.51 38.94 -12.34
N ASP A 460 -16.29 38.65 -12.81
CA ASP A 460 -15.82 39.02 -14.15
C ASP A 460 -16.18 37.98 -15.23
N GLY A 461 -16.82 36.86 -14.85
CA GLY A 461 -17.21 35.79 -15.76
C GLY A 461 -16.03 35.02 -16.37
N ILE A 462 -14.88 35.03 -15.69
CA ILE A 462 -13.65 34.39 -16.16
C ILE A 462 -13.77 32.87 -16.01
N ARG A 463 -13.53 32.14 -17.11
CA ARG A 463 -13.50 30.66 -17.09
C ARG A 463 -12.11 30.15 -16.71
N GLY A 464 -11.85 30.08 -15.41
CA GLY A 464 -10.64 29.50 -14.83
C GLY A 464 -10.84 28.12 -14.19
N PHE A 465 -9.84 27.70 -13.42
CA PHE A 465 -9.85 26.46 -12.63
C PHE A 465 -11.08 26.34 -11.72
N PHE A 466 -11.43 27.40 -10.97
CA PHE A 466 -12.54 27.34 -10.01
C PHE A 466 -13.88 27.01 -10.70
N SER A 467 -14.12 27.62 -11.86
CA SER A 467 -15.29 27.33 -12.69
C SER A 467 -15.28 25.90 -13.25
N SER A 468 -14.11 25.39 -13.64
CA SER A 468 -13.96 24.04 -14.22
C SER A 468 -14.14 22.92 -13.20
N GLU A 469 -13.87 23.19 -11.92
CA GLU A 469 -14.04 22.24 -10.82
C GLU A 469 -15.42 22.31 -10.17
N ARG A 470 -16.26 23.27 -10.58
CA ARG A 470 -17.60 23.44 -10.04
C ARG A 470 -18.49 22.27 -10.45
N ARG A 471 -18.82 21.42 -9.49
CA ARG A 471 -19.82 20.34 -9.63
C ARG A 471 -21.16 20.70 -9.01
N SER A 472 -21.13 21.59 -8.01
CA SER A 472 -22.33 22.08 -7.34
C SER A 472 -23.17 22.94 -8.27
N LYS A 473 -24.48 22.69 -8.26
CA LYS A 473 -25.47 23.57 -8.88
C LYS A 473 -25.83 24.77 -7.98
N SER A 474 -25.37 24.78 -6.72
CA SER A 474 -25.65 25.89 -5.80
C SER A 474 -24.94 27.16 -6.26
N PRO A 475 -25.64 28.32 -6.28
CA PRO A 475 -25.01 29.62 -6.52
C PRO A 475 -24.00 30.01 -5.43
N ASP A 476 -24.16 29.45 -4.23
CA ASP A 476 -23.32 29.75 -3.07
C ASP A 476 -22.08 28.85 -2.97
N PHE A 477 -21.91 27.91 -3.90
CA PHE A 477 -20.72 27.06 -3.92
C PHE A 477 -19.45 27.90 -4.08
N ARG A 478 -18.48 27.61 -3.22
CA ARG A 478 -17.11 28.11 -3.33
C ARG A 478 -16.16 26.92 -3.28
N PHE A 479 -15.23 26.88 -4.23
CA PHE A 479 -14.18 25.89 -4.31
C PHE A 479 -13.23 26.05 -3.11
N VAL A 480 -12.79 27.29 -2.83
CA VAL A 480 -11.87 27.59 -1.74
C VAL A 480 -12.63 27.72 -0.42
N ASN A 481 -12.92 26.57 0.17
CA ASN A 481 -13.57 26.48 1.48
C ASN A 481 -12.64 26.93 2.63
N ALA A 482 -13.11 26.83 3.89
CA ALA A 482 -12.25 26.99 5.07
C ALA A 482 -11.08 25.99 5.00
N ALA A 483 -9.89 26.46 4.61
CA ALA A 483 -8.68 25.67 4.41
C ALA A 483 -8.08 25.23 5.76
N ARG A 484 -8.81 24.38 6.51
CA ARG A 484 -8.46 23.93 7.87
C ARG A 484 -8.19 22.42 7.89
N SER A 485 -7.20 22.01 8.70
CA SER A 485 -7.06 20.63 9.20
C SER A 485 -8.13 20.37 10.25
N ASP A 486 -8.44 19.10 10.54
CA ASP A 486 -9.37 18.66 11.60
C ASP A 486 -10.87 18.89 11.30
N ARG A 487 -11.21 19.30 10.07
CA ARG A 487 -12.62 19.47 9.65
C ARG A 487 -13.40 18.17 9.78
N ALA A 488 -12.73 17.04 9.62
CA ALA A 488 -13.35 15.74 9.84
C ALA A 488 -13.93 15.57 11.26
N MET A 489 -13.29 16.14 12.29
CA MET A 489 -13.75 16.05 13.68
C MET A 489 -15.05 16.84 13.92
N GLU A 490 -15.26 17.91 13.15
CA GLU A 490 -16.48 18.73 13.21
C GLU A 490 -17.61 18.17 12.34
N MET A 491 -17.27 17.50 11.23
CA MET A 491 -18.22 17.09 10.20
C MET A 491 -18.69 15.64 10.32
N LEU A 492 -17.87 14.75 10.87
CA LEU A 492 -18.15 13.32 10.89
C LEU A 492 -18.64 12.87 12.27
N PRO A 493 -19.62 11.96 12.34
CA PRO A 493 -20.02 11.33 13.60
C PRO A 493 -18.83 10.67 14.33
N LYS A 494 -18.86 10.67 15.67
CA LYS A 494 -17.78 10.09 16.49
C LYS A 494 -17.47 8.64 16.14
N ASP A 495 -18.49 7.82 15.87
CA ASP A 495 -18.31 6.42 15.48
C ASP A 495 -17.57 6.29 14.13
N VAL A 496 -17.82 7.20 13.19
CA VAL A 496 -17.14 7.24 11.89
C VAL A 496 -15.66 7.58 12.09
N ILE A 497 -15.36 8.56 12.94
CA ILE A 497 -14.00 8.95 13.30
C ILE A 497 -13.26 7.74 13.90
N GLU A 498 -13.84 7.08 14.90
CA GLU A 498 -13.22 5.89 15.53
C GLU A 498 -12.99 4.74 14.54
N ARG A 499 -13.94 4.49 13.64
CA ARG A 499 -13.78 3.48 12.58
C ARG A 499 -12.67 3.86 11.60
N ALA A 500 -12.57 5.13 11.24
CA ALA A 500 -11.53 5.64 10.35
C ALA A 500 -10.15 5.59 11.01
N GLU A 501 -10.04 5.95 12.30
CA GLU A 501 -8.79 5.84 13.07
C GLU A 501 -8.33 4.38 13.19
N ARG A 502 -9.24 3.43 13.47
CA ARG A 502 -8.91 2.00 13.44
C ARG A 502 -8.46 1.53 12.06
N ARG A 503 -9.04 2.10 11.00
CA ARG A 503 -8.76 1.71 9.61
C ARG A 503 -7.42 2.23 9.10
N PHE A 504 -7.09 3.49 9.39
CA PHE A 504 -5.97 4.21 8.78
C PHE A 504 -4.89 4.66 9.76
N GLY A 505 -5.11 4.56 11.07
CA GLY A 505 -4.21 5.06 12.10
C GLY A 505 -2.78 4.52 11.98
N TYR A 506 -2.63 3.28 11.50
CA TYR A 506 -1.32 2.65 11.26
C TYR A 506 -0.47 3.38 10.20
N LEU A 507 -1.10 4.13 9.28
CA LEU A 507 -0.42 4.97 8.29
C LEU A 507 -0.36 6.44 8.71
N LYS A 508 -1.29 6.95 9.53
CA LYS A 508 -1.27 8.35 9.98
C LYS A 508 0.05 8.75 10.64
N GLU A 509 0.60 7.87 11.47
CA GLU A 509 1.88 8.11 12.16
C GLU A 509 3.07 8.25 11.19
N THR A 510 2.95 7.73 9.96
CA THR A 510 4.01 7.85 8.93
C THR A 510 4.12 9.28 8.38
N PHE A 511 3.08 10.13 8.53
CA PHE A 511 3.02 11.46 7.92
C PHE A 511 2.95 12.62 8.93
N LYS A 512 2.77 12.31 10.23
CA LYS A 512 2.79 13.32 11.31
C LYS A 512 4.15 14.00 11.51
N ALA A 513 5.24 13.42 10.99
CA ALA A 513 6.61 13.94 11.14
C ALA A 513 7.11 14.82 9.98
N GLY A 514 6.26 15.16 9.01
CA GLY A 514 6.62 15.99 7.85
C GLY A 514 7.15 15.22 6.65
N PHE A 515 8.08 15.84 5.91
CA PHE A 515 8.60 15.40 4.60
C PHE A 515 9.05 13.94 4.58
N ILE A 516 8.62 13.21 3.57
CA ILE A 516 9.13 11.86 3.29
C ILE A 516 10.16 12.00 2.18
N ALA A 517 11.43 11.81 2.54
CA ALA A 517 12.48 11.60 1.56
C ALA A 517 12.34 10.16 1.03
N PRO A 518 12.23 9.95 -0.30
CA PRO A 518 12.28 8.62 -0.86
C PRO A 518 13.68 8.03 -0.71
N LEU A 519 13.73 6.71 -0.74
CA LEU A 519 14.96 5.94 -0.91
C LEU A 519 15.50 6.23 -2.33
N ASN A 520 16.44 7.17 -2.47
CA ASN A 520 17.13 7.34 -3.74
C ASN A 520 18.06 6.16 -4.00
N HIS A 521 17.94 5.59 -5.20
CA HIS A 521 19.02 4.84 -5.85
C HIS A 521 20.17 5.83 -6.12
N GLN A 522 21.23 5.79 -5.31
CA GLN A 522 22.53 6.20 -5.84
C GLN A 522 23.10 5.00 -6.57
N GLY A 523 23.20 5.14 -7.89
CA GLY A 523 23.96 4.24 -8.75
C GLY A 523 25.39 4.20 -8.25
N SER A 524 25.85 2.99 -7.96
CA SER A 524 27.26 2.65 -7.81
C SER A 524 27.93 2.79 -9.18
N ASN A 525 28.80 3.78 -9.33
CA ASN A 525 30.07 3.58 -10.01
C ASN A 525 31.09 3.10 -8.98
#